data_AF-A0AB34U034-F1
#
_entry.id   AF-A0AB34U034-F1
#
_cell.length_a   1.000
_cell.length_b   1.000
_cell.length_c   1.000
_cell.angle_alpha   90.00
_cell.angle_beta   90.00
_cell.angle_gamma   90.00
#
_symmetry.space_group_name_H-M   'P 1'
#
loop_
_entity.id
_entity.type
_entity.pdbx_description
1 polymer ?
#
loop_
_entity_poly.entity_id
_entity_poly.type
_entity_poly.pdbx_seq_one_letter_code
_entity_poly.pdbx_strand_id
1 'polypeptide(L)' 'MVLDPFGGAGTTSLVSMQEGRRSIICELNPEYAALARARIDSAWMDGAAQMDVFNDAKPALYFKRHP' A
#
# COMPACT_ATOMS: atom_id res chain seq x y z
N MET A 1 -6.18 2.68 -5.10
CA MET A 1 -5.52 1.37 -4.95
C MET A 1 -4.68 1.15 -6.19
N VAL A 2 -3.41 0.77 -6.05
CA VAL A 2 -2.44 0.59 -7.15
C VAL A 2 -2.06 -0.89 -7.25
N LEU A 3 -2.02 -1.44 -8.47
CA LEU A 3 -1.54 -2.79 -8.75
C LEU A 3 -0.28 -2.72 -9.61
N ASP A 4 0.78 -3.38 -9.18
CA ASP A 4 2.02 -3.53 -9.95
C ASP A 4 2.38 -5.02 -10.09
N PRO A 5 2.25 -5.61 -11.28
CA PRO A 5 2.61 -7.00 -11.51
C PRO A 5 4.13 -7.24 -11.65
N PHE A 6 4.96 -6.17 -11.59
CA PHE A 6 6.42 -6.24 -11.69
C PHE A 6 7.07 -5.46 -10.53
N GLY A 7 6.79 -5.93 -9.31
CA GLY A 7 7.06 -5.21 -8.07
C GLY A 7 8.51 -4.79 -7.85
N GLY A 8 9.47 -5.51 -8.43
CA GLY A 8 10.89 -5.20 -8.38
C GLY A 8 11.35 -4.94 -6.94
N ALA A 9 12.00 -3.80 -6.70
CA ALA A 9 12.45 -3.41 -5.37
C ALA A 9 11.36 -2.72 -4.51
N GLY A 10 10.08 -2.73 -4.91
CA GLY A 10 8.96 -2.20 -4.11
C GLY A 10 8.68 -0.70 -4.27
N THR A 11 9.26 -0.03 -5.27
CA THR A 11 9.13 1.43 -5.46
C THR A 11 7.68 1.87 -5.60
N THR A 12 6.85 1.13 -6.33
CA THR A 12 5.43 1.45 -6.51
C THR A 12 4.68 1.44 -5.18
N SER A 13 5.00 0.52 -4.26
CA SER A 13 4.42 0.52 -2.91
C SER A 13 4.89 1.69 -2.06
N LEU A 14 6.17 2.04 -2.12
CA LEU A 14 6.72 3.18 -1.38
C LEU A 14 6.10 4.51 -1.81
N VAL A 15 6.02 4.75 -3.11
CA VAL A 15 5.38 5.97 -3.64
C VAL A 15 3.88 5.95 -3.35
N SER A 16 3.22 4.80 -3.49
CA SER A 16 1.79 4.70 -3.12
C SER A 16 1.56 5.04 -1.65
N MET A 17 2.45 4.60 -0.75
CA MET A 17 2.39 4.90 0.69
C MET A 17 2.54 6.41 0.95
N GLN A 18 3.48 7.07 0.30
CA GLN A 18 3.69 8.53 0.39
C GLN A 18 2.47 9.31 -0.11
N GLU A 19 1.81 8.81 -1.16
CA GLU A 19 0.61 9.40 -1.75
C GLU A 19 -0.69 9.06 -0.98
N GLY A 20 -0.60 8.39 0.18
CA GLY A 20 -1.78 7.98 0.96
C GLY A 20 -2.64 6.92 0.25
N ARG A 21 -2.04 6.11 -0.63
CA ARG A 21 -2.71 5.08 -1.44
C ARG A 21 -2.33 3.67 -1.00
N ARG A 22 -3.32 2.79 -0.96
CA ARG A 22 -3.09 1.34 -0.86
C ARG A 22 -2.47 0.80 -2.15
N SER A 23 -1.55 -0.15 -2.03
CA SER A 23 -0.92 -0.84 -3.17
C SER A 23 -0.87 -2.35 -2.96
N ILE A 24 -0.79 -3.09 -4.07
CA ILE A 24 -0.45 -4.50 -4.14
C ILE A 24 0.63 -4.64 -5.21
N ILE A 25 1.73 -5.30 -4.88
CA ILE A 25 2.79 -5.62 -5.85
C ILE A 25 3.01 -7.13 -5.92
N CYS A 26 3.41 -7.63 -7.08
CA CYS A 26 3.81 -9.02 -7.30
C CYS A 26 5.22 -9.04 -7.90
N GLU A 27 6.12 -9.83 -7.33
CA GLU A 27 7.49 -10.00 -7.82
C GLU A 27 7.82 -11.50 -7.86
N LEU A 28 8.38 -11.95 -8.98
CA LEU A 28 8.67 -13.37 -9.21
C LEU A 28 10.03 -13.77 -8.60
N ASN A 29 11.02 -12.89 -8.65
CA ASN A 29 12.33 -13.17 -8.10
C ASN A 29 12.28 -13.07 -6.56
N PRO A 30 12.57 -14.17 -5.83
CA PRO A 30 12.46 -14.19 -4.38
C PRO A 30 13.42 -13.22 -3.67
N GLU A 31 14.59 -12.95 -4.24
CA GLU A 31 15.55 -11.99 -3.67
C GLU A 31 15.02 -10.56 -3.76
N TYR A 32 14.44 -10.19 -4.91
CA TYR A 32 13.79 -8.89 -5.07
C TYR A 32 12.52 -8.76 -4.23
N ALA A 33 11.73 -9.84 -4.10
CA ALA A 33 10.56 -9.84 -3.22
C ALA A 33 10.94 -9.63 -1.74
N ALA A 34 12.04 -10.25 -1.27
CA ALA A 34 12.56 -10.02 0.07
C ALA A 34 13.07 -8.58 0.27
N LEU A 35 13.79 -8.04 -0.73
CA LEU A 35 14.24 -6.65 -0.73
C LEU A 35 13.06 -5.67 -0.68
N ALA A 36 12.04 -5.88 -1.52
CA ALA A 36 10.84 -5.05 -1.55
C ALA A 36 10.13 -5.05 -0.18
N ARG A 37 9.97 -6.23 0.43
CA ARG A 37 9.39 -6.37 1.76
C ARG A 37 10.17 -5.57 2.81
N ALA A 38 11.48 -5.76 2.89
CA ALA A 38 12.32 -5.04 3.86
C ALA A 38 12.23 -3.51 3.71
N ARG A 39 12.22 -3.01 2.47
CA ARG A 39 12.08 -1.57 2.19
C ARG A 39 10.70 -1.03 2.58
N ILE A 40 9.64 -1.76 2.27
CA ILE A 40 8.25 -1.38 2.60
C ILE A 40 8.05 -1.39 4.12
N ASP A 41 8.56 -2.42 4.81
CA ASP A 41 8.49 -2.53 6.27
C ASP A 41 9.25 -1.38 6.96
N SER A 42 10.47 -1.06 6.51
CA SER A 42 11.23 0.11 7.00
C SER A 42 10.45 1.40 6.82
N ALA A 43 9.94 1.65 5.61
CA ALA A 43 9.19 2.87 5.30
C ALA A 43 7.93 3.03 6.18
N TRP A 44 7.28 1.91 6.53
CA TRP A 44 6.13 1.93 7.42
C TRP A 44 6.52 2.30 8.85
N MET A 45 7.64 1.78 9.36
CA MET A 45 8.17 2.13 10.68
C MET A 45 8.68 3.57 10.75
N ASP A 46 9.25 4.06 9.65
CA ASP A 46 9.79 5.43 9.53
C ASP A 46 8.70 6.49 9.34
N GLY A 47 7.42 6.10 9.31
CA GLY A 47 6.30 7.03 9.18
C GLY A 47 6.15 7.62 7.78
N ALA A 48 6.74 7.00 6.74
CA ALA A 48 6.52 7.40 5.35
C ALA A 48 5.08 7.17 4.89
N ALA A 49 4.29 6.41 5.68
CA ALA A 49 2.84 6.42 5.59
C ALA A 49 2.33 7.79 6.09
N GLN A 50 2.12 8.71 5.14
CA GLN A 50 1.21 9.82 5.37
C GLN A 50 -0.22 9.24 5.43
N MET A 51 -0.52 8.60 6.57
CA MET A 51 -1.86 8.18 6.92
C MET A 51 -2.66 9.44 7.18
N ASP A 52 -3.49 9.83 6.22
CA ASP A 52 -4.53 10.82 6.44
C ASP A 52 -5.49 10.26 7.50
N VAL A 53 -5.21 10.58 8.77
CA VAL A 53 -5.99 10.17 9.95
C VAL A 53 -7.46 10.58 9.81
N PHE A 54 -7.79 11.53 8.93
CA PHE A 54 -9.14 12.04 8.71
C PHE A 54 -9.95 11.30 7.62
N ASN A 55 -9.35 10.44 6.80
CA ASN A 55 -10.04 9.83 5.65
C ASN A 55 -10.31 8.32 5.78
N ASP A 56 -9.78 7.65 6.80
CA ASP A 56 -9.98 6.20 7.03
C ASP A 56 -11.30 5.85 7.75
N ALA A 57 -12.10 6.85 8.11
CA ALA A 57 -13.43 6.67 8.70
C ALA A 57 -14.57 6.82 7.66
N LYS A 58 -14.57 5.98 6.62
CA LYS A 58 -15.83 5.56 5.99
C LYS A 58 -15.87 4.03 5.94
N PRO A 59 -16.30 3.37 7.04
CA PRO A 59 -16.61 1.95 6.97
C PRO A 59 -17.72 1.75 5.93
N ALA A 60 -17.71 0.57 5.30
CA ALA A 60 -18.60 0.13 4.23
C ALA A 60 -20.11 0.12 4.61
N LEU A 61 -20.68 1.30 4.85
CA LEU A 61 -22.10 1.57 5.02
C LEU A 61 -22.69 2.00 3.67
N TYR A 62 -22.62 1.13 2.67
CA TYR A 62 -23.38 1.28 1.41
C TYR A 62 -24.09 -0.02 1.01
N PHE A 63 -24.52 -0.80 2.00
CA PHE A 63 -25.45 -1.91 1.78
C PHE A 63 -26.48 -2.03 2.91
N LYS A 64 -27.29 -0.98 3.14
CA LYS A 64 -28.58 -1.16 3.81
C LYS A 64 -29.57 -0.04 3.47
N ARG A 65 -30.61 -0.45 2.73
CA ARG A 65 -31.99 0.10 2.66
C ARG A 65 -32.19 1.45 1.95
N HIS A 66 -32.64 1.36 0.71
CA HIS A 66 -33.70 2.25 0.19
C HIS A 66 -35.07 1.71 0.64
N PRO A 67 -36.08 2.60 0.81
CA PRO A 67 -37.32 2.37 1.56
C PRO A 67 -38.19 1.21 1.05
#